data_AF-A0A197K8A3-F1
#
_entry.id   AF-A0A197K8A3-F1
#
_cell.length_a   1.000
_cell.length_b   1.000
_cell.length_c   1.000
_cell.angle_alpha   90.00
_cell.angle_beta   90.00
_cell.angle_gamma   90.00
#
_symmetry.space_group_name_H-M   'P 1'
#
loop_
_entity.id
_entity.type
_entity.pdbx_description
1 polymer ?
#
loop_
_entity_poly.entity_id
_entity_poly.type
_entity_poly.pdbx_seq_one_letter_code
_entity_poly.pdbx_strand_id
1 'polypeptide(L)'
;VKQLMYGFGDVPNPANDAVGVLEDMLIEYLTDTCTQAAAVADKRGKVNVEDFKFVLRKDAKKRARVDELLYMNEDIRRAKRIADIPELDTSKGGAKDAPI
;
A
#
# COMPACT_ATOMS: atom_id res chain seq x y z
N VAL A 1 16.14 -6.06 -1.71
CA VAL A 1 16.19 -5.80 -3.17
C VAL A 1 16.31 -7.06 -4.06
N LYS A 2 16.94 -8.17 -3.65
CA LYS A 2 17.08 -9.39 -4.49
C LYS A 2 15.76 -9.96 -5.06
N GLN A 3 14.73 -10.08 -4.22
CA GLN A 3 13.40 -10.55 -4.66
C GLN A 3 12.73 -9.59 -5.65
N LEU A 4 13.03 -8.30 -5.55
CA LEU A 4 12.58 -7.31 -6.53
C LEU A 4 13.26 -7.55 -7.86
N MET A 5 14.58 -7.74 -7.88
CA MET A 5 15.33 -8.05 -9.11
C MET A 5 14.76 -9.29 -9.81
N TYR A 6 14.57 -10.38 -9.06
CA TYR A 6 13.93 -11.60 -9.58
C TYR A 6 12.52 -11.33 -10.11
N GLY A 7 11.69 -10.60 -9.36
CA GLY A 7 10.34 -10.23 -9.79
C GLY A 7 10.29 -9.35 -11.04
N PHE A 8 11.38 -8.67 -11.38
CA PHE A 8 11.55 -7.88 -12.61
C PHE A 8 12.29 -8.65 -13.71
N GLY A 9 12.54 -9.95 -13.53
CA GLY A 9 13.07 -10.85 -14.56
C GLY A 9 14.55 -11.20 -14.43
N ASP A 10 15.21 -10.82 -13.34
CA ASP A 10 16.58 -11.26 -13.06
C ASP A 10 16.64 -12.73 -12.60
N VAL A 11 17.84 -13.27 -12.43
CA VAL A 11 18.08 -14.63 -11.94
C VAL A 11 17.72 -14.77 -10.44
N PRO A 12 17.41 -15.99 -9.95
CA PRO A 12 17.03 -16.21 -8.55
C PRO A 12 18.09 -15.78 -7.52
N ASN A 13 19.37 -15.85 -7.89
CA ASN A 13 20.48 -15.40 -7.05
C ASN A 13 21.34 -14.39 -7.83
N PRO A 14 20.95 -13.11 -7.86
CA PRO A 14 21.68 -12.07 -8.58
C PRO A 14 23.03 -11.79 -7.93
N ALA A 15 23.96 -11.26 -8.72
CA ALA A 15 25.31 -10.94 -8.26
C ALA A 15 25.28 -9.89 -7.14
N ASN A 16 26.10 -10.07 -6.10
CA ASN A 16 26.03 -9.25 -4.88
C ASN A 16 26.45 -7.79 -5.13
N ASP A 17 27.33 -7.54 -6.09
CA ASP A 17 27.73 -6.21 -6.54
C ASP A 17 26.56 -5.47 -7.22
N ALA A 18 25.84 -6.12 -8.14
CA ALA A 18 24.65 -5.55 -8.77
C ALA A 18 23.54 -5.26 -7.75
N VAL A 19 23.38 -6.13 -6.76
CA VAL A 19 22.46 -5.95 -5.64
C VAL A 19 22.82 -4.71 -4.83
N GLY A 20 24.11 -4.52 -4.51
CA GLY A 20 24.59 -3.35 -3.78
C GLY A 20 24.35 -2.06 -4.55
N VAL A 21 24.67 -2.03 -5.85
CA VAL A 21 24.42 -0.86 -6.71
C VAL A 21 22.93 -0.50 -6.76
N LEU A 22 22.05 -1.50 -6.88
CA LEU A 22 20.60 -1.25 -6.86
C LEU A 22 20.12 -0.73 -5.50
N GLU A 23 20.70 -1.20 -4.41
CA GLU A 23 20.38 -0.72 -3.06
C GLU A 23 20.77 0.75 -2.88
N ASP A 24 21.96 1.14 -3.32
CA ASP A 24 22.43 2.53 -3.26
C ASP A 24 21.53 3.46 -4.09
N MET A 25 21.22 3.08 -5.35
CA MET A 25 20.31 3.85 -6.21
C MET A 25 18.90 3.97 -5.61
N LEU A 26 18.42 2.92 -4.94
CA LEU A 26 17.11 2.93 -4.29
C LEU A 26 17.09 3.89 -3.10
N ILE A 27 18.14 3.88 -2.28
CA ILE A 27 18.28 4.79 -1.13
C ILE A 27 18.30 6.24 -1.60
N GLU A 28 19.08 6.56 -2.64
CA GLU A 28 19.14 7.89 -3.22
C GLU A 28 17.77 8.35 -3.72
N TYR A 29 17.11 7.52 -4.53
CA TYR A 29 15.77 7.83 -5.07
C TYR A 29 14.74 8.09 -3.97
N LEU A 30 14.71 7.25 -2.92
CA LEU A 30 13.78 7.41 -1.81
C LEU A 30 14.08 8.66 -1.00
N THR A 31 15.35 8.96 -0.76
CA THR A 31 15.79 10.16 -0.03
C THR A 31 15.36 11.42 -0.77
N ASP A 32 15.58 11.49 -2.08
CA ASP A 32 15.17 12.62 -2.91
C ASP A 32 13.65 12.78 -2.94
N THR A 33 12.93 11.67 -3.11
CA THR A 33 11.46 11.68 -3.17
C THR A 33 10.87 12.17 -1.85
N CYS A 34 11.38 11.68 -0.71
CA CYS A 34 10.95 12.09 0.62
C CYS A 34 11.29 13.56 0.90
N THR A 35 12.46 14.03 0.49
CA THR A 35 12.87 15.42 0.63
C THR A 35 11.96 16.36 -0.16
N GLN A 36 11.62 15.99 -1.40
CA GLN A 36 10.67 16.76 -2.22
C GLN A 36 9.26 16.75 -1.59
N ALA A 37 8.78 15.61 -1.09
CA ALA A 37 7.48 15.54 -0.43
C ALA A 37 7.45 16.38 0.86
N ALA A 38 8.54 16.38 1.64
CA ALA A 38 8.69 17.23 2.81
C ALA A 38 8.66 18.72 2.46
N ALA A 39 9.32 19.13 1.37
CA ALA A 39 9.28 20.51 0.89
C ALA A 39 7.86 20.95 0.45
N VAL A 40 7.07 20.04 -0.13
CA VAL A 40 5.66 20.30 -0.46
C VAL A 40 4.83 20.46 0.82
N ALA A 41 5.10 19.63 1.83
CA ALA A 41 4.41 19.64 3.10
C ALA A 41 4.85 20.75 4.06
N ASP A 42 5.89 21.52 3.74
CA ASP A 42 6.59 22.45 4.64
C ASP A 42 5.63 23.36 5.43
N LYS A 43 4.72 24.05 4.73
CA LYS A 43 3.73 24.93 5.36
C LYS A 43 2.72 24.21 6.26
N ARG A 44 2.48 22.92 6.01
CA ARG A 44 1.55 22.09 6.79
C ARG A 44 2.27 21.40 7.96
N GLY A 45 3.59 21.28 7.92
CA GLY A 45 4.40 20.63 8.96
C GLY A 45 4.24 19.11 9.05
N LYS A 46 3.41 18.49 8.19
CA LYS A 46 3.20 17.04 8.16
C LYS A 46 3.02 16.52 6.75
N VAL A 47 3.85 15.54 6.40
CA VAL A 47 3.79 14.81 5.13
C VAL A 47 2.59 13.89 5.11
N ASN A 48 1.86 13.88 4.00
CA ASN A 48 0.77 12.96 3.70
C ASN A 48 0.92 12.38 2.29
N VAL A 49 0.00 11.49 1.92
CA VAL A 49 0.03 10.79 0.63
C VAL A 49 -0.09 11.73 -0.56
N GLU A 50 -0.83 12.84 -0.41
CA GLU A 50 -1.03 13.80 -1.50
C GLU A 50 0.25 14.54 -1.87
N ASP A 51 1.19 14.70 -0.93
CA ASP A 51 2.52 15.28 -1.24
C ASP A 51 3.31 14.38 -2.19
N PHE A 52 3.30 13.07 -1.95
CA PHE A 52 3.93 12.11 -2.84
C PHE A 52 3.25 12.09 -4.21
N LYS A 53 1.92 12.16 -4.28
CA LYS A 53 1.20 12.29 -5.54
C LYS A 53 1.56 13.58 -6.29
N PHE A 54 1.78 14.68 -5.58
CA PHE A 54 2.24 15.93 -6.17
C PHE A 54 3.67 15.83 -6.71
N VAL A 55 4.59 15.19 -5.97
CA VAL A 55 5.95 14.92 -6.45
C VAL A 55 5.92 14.09 -7.73
N LEU A 56 5.07 13.06 -7.78
CA LEU A 56 4.89 12.16 -8.92
C LEU A 56 4.00 12.72 -10.05
N ARG A 57 3.53 13.98 -9.98
CA ARG A 57 2.52 14.52 -10.91
C ARG A 57 2.91 14.50 -12.39
N LYS A 58 4.22 14.45 -12.68
CA LYS A 58 4.77 14.39 -14.05
C LYS A 58 4.91 12.96 -14.57
N ASP A 59 4.80 11.95 -13.71
CA ASP A 59 4.84 10.54 -14.08
C ASP A 59 3.45 9.92 -13.92
N ALA A 60 2.66 9.99 -14.99
CA ALA A 60 1.29 9.51 -14.99
C ALA A 60 1.17 8.02 -14.63
N LYS A 61 2.15 7.20 -15.01
CA LYS A 61 2.15 5.75 -14.72
C LYS A 61 2.38 5.50 -13.24
N LYS A 62 3.41 6.12 -12.64
CA LYS A 62 3.66 5.98 -11.19
C LYS A 62 2.50 6.54 -10.37
N ARG A 63 1.93 7.67 -10.78
CA ARG A 63 0.78 8.28 -10.08
C ARG A 63 -0.45 7.38 -10.13
N ALA A 64 -0.83 6.86 -11.30
CA ALA A 64 -1.95 5.93 -11.43
C ALA A 64 -1.74 4.67 -10.58
N ARG A 65 -0.50 4.16 -10.55
CA ARG A 65 -0.16 3.01 -9.72
C ARG A 65 -0.31 3.27 -8.22
N VAL A 66 0.03 4.48 -7.75
CA VAL A 66 -0.21 4.87 -6.35
C VAL A 66 -1.70 4.84 -6.02
N ASP A 67 -2.55 5.42 -6.86
CA ASP A 67 -4.00 5.44 -6.64
C ASP A 67 -4.59 4.02 -6.62
N GLU A 68 -4.18 3.16 -7.56
CA GLU A 68 -4.59 1.76 -7.61
C GLU A 68 -4.21 0.98 -6.34
N LEU A 69 -2.96 1.12 -5.88
CA LEU A 69 -2.48 0.43 -4.68
C LEU A 69 -3.19 0.90 -3.40
N LEU A 70 -3.49 2.20 -3.29
CA LEU A 70 -4.25 2.73 -2.17
C LEU A 70 -5.67 2.18 -2.15
N TYR A 71 -6.33 2.13 -3.32
CA TYR A 71 -7.65 1.55 -3.48
C TYR A 71 -7.68 0.07 -3.06
N MET A 72 -6.77 -0.75 -3.60
CA MET A 72 -6.68 -2.17 -3.22
C MET A 72 -6.42 -2.36 -1.73
N ASN A 73 -5.60 -1.50 -1.12
CA ASN A 73 -5.32 -1.56 0.32
C ASN A 73 -6.58 -1.25 1.14
N GLU A 74 -7.39 -0.28 0.73
CA GLU A 74 -8.69 -0.01 1.36
C GLU A 74 -9.67 -1.18 1.22
N ASP A 75 -9.72 -1.80 0.05
CA ASP A 75 -10.56 -2.98 -0.21
C ASP A 75 -10.14 -4.16 0.67
N ILE A 76 -8.85 -4.47 0.75
CA ILE A 76 -8.32 -5.51 1.64
C ILE A 76 -8.66 -5.19 3.10
N ARG A 77 -8.49 -3.93 3.52
CA ARG A 77 -8.86 -3.50 4.89
C ARG A 77 -10.35 -3.65 5.15
N ARG A 78 -11.21 -3.37 4.18
CA ARG A 78 -12.66 -3.56 4.28
C ARG A 78 -13.02 -5.04 4.39
N ALA A 79 -12.45 -5.90 3.55
CA ALA A 79 -12.69 -7.33 3.57
C ALA A 79 -12.31 -7.96 4.92
N LYS A 80 -11.14 -7.58 5.47
CA LYS A 80 -10.70 -8.04 6.80
C LYS A 80 -11.68 -7.65 7.91
N ARG A 81 -12.22 -6.42 7.88
CA ARG A 81 -13.21 -5.97 8.87
C ARG A 81 -14.50 -6.80 8.85
N ILE A 82 -14.95 -7.25 7.68
CA ILE A 82 -16.16 -8.07 7.55
C ILE A 82 -15.91 -9.49 8.09
N ALA A 83 -14.72 -10.04 7.85
CA ALA A 83 -14.34 -11.36 8.34
C ALA A 83 -14.22 -11.44 9.88
N ASP A 84 -13.89 -10.34 10.54
CA ASP A 84 -13.79 -10.25 12.01
C ASP A 84 -15.13 -9.95 12.70
N ILE A 85 -16.25 -9.79 11.97
CA ILE A 85 -17.58 -9.67 12.57
C ILE A 85 -18.01 -11.07 13.01
N PRO A 86 -18.19 -11.33 14.33
CA PRO A 86 -18.77 -12.59 14.77
C PRO A 86 -20.15 -12.72 14.12
N GLU A 87 -20.39 -13.84 13.45
CA GLU A 87 -21.68 -14.15 12.81
C GLU A 87 -22.81 -13.72 13.76
N LEU A 88 -23.63 -12.75 13.34
CA LEU A 88 -24.85 -12.42 14.05
C LEU A 88 -25.73 -13.66 13.97
N ASP A 89 -25.75 -14.41 15.07
CA ASP A 89 -26.56 -15.60 15.28
C ASP A 89 -28.01 -15.34 14.85
N THR A 90 -28.36 -15.86 13.67
CA THR A 90 -29.72 -15.82 13.12
C THR A 90 -30.65 -16.84 13.79
N SER A 91 -30.27 -17.49 14.90
CA SER A 91 -31.07 -18.56 15.52
C SER A 91 -32.26 -18.13 16.37
N LYS A 92 -32.57 -16.83 16.53
CA LYS A 92 -33.76 -16.40 17.28
C LYS A 92 -34.89 -15.87 16.39
N GLY A 93 -35.38 -16.74 15.51
CA GLY A 93 -36.68 -16.63 14.86
C GLY A 93 -37.72 -17.46 15.62
N GLY A 94 -38.78 -16.82 16.10
CA GLY A 94 -39.66 -17.30 17.17
C GLY A 94 -40.52 -18.55 16.90
N ALA A 95 -40.74 -19.30 17.97
CA ALA A 95 -41.98 -20.01 18.22
C ALA A 95 -42.42 -19.67 19.66
N LYS A 96 -43.28 -18.67 19.79
CA LYS A 96 -44.03 -18.43 21.03
C LYS A 96 -45.45 -18.97 20.83
N ASP A 97 -45.78 -19.94 21.69
CA ASP A 97 -47.08 -20.22 22.28
C ASP A 97 -48.26 -20.63 21.38
N ALA A 98 -48.65 -21.90 21.48
CA ALA A 98 -50.04 -22.34 21.31
C ALA A 98 -50.44 -23.14 22.58
N PRO A 99 -51.44 -22.71 23.35
CA PRO A 99 -51.97 -23.49 24.48
C PRO A 99 -52.86 -24.62 23.99
N ILE A 100 -52.99 -25.63 24.85
CA ILE A 100 -53.85 -26.83 24.73
C ILE A 100 -55.30 -26.45 24.42
#